data_AF-A0A2W1CKB0-F1
#
_entry.id   AF-A0A2W1CKB0-F1
#
_cell.length_a   1.000
_cell.length_b   1.000
_cell.length_c   1.000
_cell.angle_alpha   90.00
_cell.angle_beta   90.00
_cell.angle_gamma   90.00
#
_symmetry.space_group_name_H-M   'P 1'
#
loop_
_entity.id
_entity.type
_entity.pdbx_description
1 polymer ?
#
loop_
_entity_poly.entity_id
_entity_poly.type
_entity_poly.pdbx_seq_one_letter_code
_entity_poly.pdbx_strand_id
1 'polypeptide(L)'
;MRSGGLTAANWQTVNEYLAMLRPLKLATKRLKGRGTYKQFGSLAEVIPVFETILSSYKERVESYSGVNYDEPSAPEDHIAINLRAAWAKANEYYIKLDDSPAYYAATSLHPAYKHYCDNAWRDKPEWLAAAQSAFQAL
;
A
#
# COMPACT_ATOMS: atom_id res chain seq x y z
N MET A 1 -29.25 -11.62 31.89
CA MET A 1 -27.86 -11.23 31.51
C MET A 1 -27.84 -10.90 30.04
N ARG A 2 -27.39 -9.71 29.64
CA ARG A 2 -27.35 -9.33 28.21
C ARG A 2 -26.23 -10.11 27.51
N SER A 3 -26.60 -11.10 26.72
CA SER A 3 -25.75 -11.87 25.79
C SER A 3 -25.38 -11.05 24.54
N GLY A 4 -25.07 -9.76 24.69
CA GLY A 4 -24.93 -8.80 23.59
C GLY A 4 -23.55 -8.15 23.45
N GLY A 5 -22.53 -8.66 24.14
CA GLY A 5 -21.16 -8.15 24.04
C GLY A 5 -20.36 -8.84 22.93
N LEU A 6 -19.45 -8.11 22.29
CA LEU A 6 -18.46 -8.69 21.38
C LEU A 6 -17.63 -9.76 22.11
N THR A 7 -17.54 -10.93 21.50
CA THR A 7 -16.70 -12.02 22.01
C THR A 7 -15.21 -11.71 21.81
N ALA A 8 -14.32 -12.46 22.46
CA ALA A 8 -12.87 -12.34 22.25
C ALA A 8 -12.49 -12.53 20.75
N ALA A 9 -13.14 -13.48 20.07
CA ALA A 9 -12.94 -13.72 18.64
C ALA A 9 -13.39 -12.52 17.78
N ASN A 10 -14.51 -11.88 18.13
CA ASN A 10 -14.94 -10.67 17.43
C ASN A 10 -13.94 -9.51 17.63
N TRP A 11 -13.40 -9.34 18.84
CA TRP A 11 -12.37 -8.34 19.09
C TRP A 11 -11.07 -8.63 18.34
N GLN A 12 -10.67 -9.90 18.23
CA GLN A 12 -9.53 -10.29 17.42
C GLN A 12 -9.73 -9.90 15.95
N THR A 13 -10.91 -10.19 15.40
CA THR A 13 -11.28 -9.80 14.02
C THR A 13 -11.19 -8.28 13.83
N VAL A 14 -11.71 -7.49 14.77
CA VAL A 14 -11.60 -6.02 14.73
C VAL A 14 -10.14 -5.56 14.74
N ASN A 15 -9.29 -6.16 15.58
CA ASN A 15 -7.86 -5.85 15.62
C ASN A 15 -7.16 -6.17 14.29
N GLU A 16 -7.54 -7.27 13.64
CA GLU A 16 -7.01 -7.63 12.33
C GLU A 16 -7.36 -6.57 11.28
N TYR A 17 -8.60 -6.10 11.26
CA TYR A 17 -9.02 -5.00 10.38
C TYR A 17 -8.30 -3.68 10.69
N LEU A 18 -8.13 -3.34 11.97
CA LEU A 18 -7.38 -2.15 12.35
C LEU A 18 -5.94 -2.19 11.83
N ALA A 19 -5.31 -3.37 11.88
CA ALA A 19 -3.99 -3.58 11.31
C ALA A 19 -4.01 -3.50 9.76
N MET A 20 -5.02 -4.07 9.08
CA MET A 20 -5.19 -3.93 7.62
C MET A 20 -5.38 -2.47 7.18
N LEU A 21 -6.09 -1.67 7.96
CA LEU A 21 -6.39 -0.28 7.63
C LEU A 21 -5.26 0.68 8.00
N ARG A 22 -4.29 0.26 8.81
CA ARG A 22 -3.19 1.11 9.28
C ARG A 22 -2.32 1.67 8.15
N PRO A 23 -1.88 0.89 7.14
CA PRO A 23 -1.13 1.45 6.00
C PRO A 23 -1.92 2.54 5.26
N LEU A 24 -3.21 2.33 5.03
CA LEU A 24 -4.07 3.33 4.37
C LEU A 24 -4.22 4.59 5.22
N LYS A 25 -4.43 4.45 6.53
CA LYS A 25 -4.50 5.61 7.44
C LYS A 25 -3.21 6.43 7.41
N LEU A 26 -2.05 5.77 7.39
CA LEU A 26 -0.74 6.43 7.31
C LEU A 26 -0.56 7.11 5.95
N ALA A 27 -0.90 6.42 4.86
CA ALA A 27 -0.88 6.95 3.50
C ALA A 27 -1.76 8.20 3.35
N THR A 28 -3.02 8.15 3.81
CA THR A 28 -3.92 9.30 3.78
C THR A 28 -3.36 10.47 4.59
N LYS A 29 -2.79 10.22 5.77
CA LYS A 29 -2.16 11.27 6.58
C LYS A 29 -0.95 11.90 5.87
N ARG A 30 -0.13 11.07 5.21
CA ARG A 30 1.03 11.50 4.41
C ARG A 30 0.58 12.39 3.24
N LEU A 31 -0.38 11.92 2.45
CA LEU A 31 -0.77 12.56 1.19
C LEU A 31 -1.71 13.77 1.35
N LYS A 32 -2.40 13.96 2.48
CA LYS A 32 -3.41 15.04 2.65
C LYS A 32 -2.81 16.47 2.72
N GLY A 33 -1.50 16.65 2.56
CA GLY A 33 -0.94 17.97 2.23
C GLY A 33 -1.00 19.07 3.29
N ARG A 34 -1.51 18.79 4.50
CA ARG A 34 -1.74 19.79 5.57
C ARG A 34 -1.43 19.25 6.97
N GLY A 35 -0.32 18.53 7.11
CA GLY A 35 0.27 18.25 8.43
C GLY A 35 1.11 19.43 8.93
N THR A 36 1.45 19.45 10.22
CA THR A 36 2.29 20.47 10.89
C THR A 36 3.61 20.76 10.17
N TYR A 37 4.07 19.81 9.33
CA TYR A 37 5.26 19.89 8.49
C TYR A 37 4.82 20.08 7.03
N LYS A 38 5.08 21.27 6.47
CA LYS A 38 4.67 21.73 5.12
C LYS A 38 5.33 20.98 3.93
N GLN A 39 5.88 19.79 4.17
CA GLN A 39 6.70 19.02 3.22
C GLN A 39 5.99 17.77 2.65
N PHE A 40 4.81 17.44 3.16
CA PHE A 40 4.09 16.22 2.77
C PHE A 40 2.90 16.53 1.86
N GLY A 41 2.48 15.56 1.03
CA GLY A 41 1.39 15.68 0.06
C GLY A 41 1.79 16.21 -1.32
N SER A 42 3.09 16.16 -1.66
CA SER A 42 3.57 16.44 -3.01
C SER A 42 3.43 15.20 -3.90
N LEU A 43 3.37 15.41 -5.23
CA LEU A 43 3.36 14.34 -6.22
C LEU A 43 4.53 13.35 -6.03
N ALA A 44 5.67 13.84 -5.55
CA ALA A 44 6.88 13.04 -5.32
C ALA A 44 6.68 11.92 -4.28
N GLU A 45 5.68 12.02 -3.41
CA GLU A 45 5.39 11.02 -2.38
C GLU A 45 4.45 9.91 -2.86
N VAL A 46 3.78 10.08 -3.99
CA VAL A 46 2.73 9.15 -4.43
C VAL A 46 3.31 7.77 -4.69
N ILE A 47 4.37 7.67 -5.51
CA ILE A 47 5.07 6.40 -5.78
C ILE A 47 5.55 5.73 -4.47
N PRO A 48 6.32 6.41 -3.59
CA PRO A 48 6.73 5.83 -2.31
C PRO A 48 5.59 5.33 -1.41
N VAL A 49 4.46 6.05 -1.39
CA VAL A 49 3.31 5.68 -0.58
C VAL A 49 2.63 4.43 -1.13
N PHE A 50 2.44 4.34 -2.45
CA PHE A 50 1.88 3.14 -3.06
C PHE A 50 2.78 1.91 -2.89
N GLU A 51 4.09 2.05 -3.10
CA GLU A 51 5.07 0.97 -2.85
C GLU A 51 4.99 0.46 -1.40
N THR A 52 4.81 1.37 -0.43
CA THR A 52 4.64 1.01 0.99
C THR A 52 3.32 0.25 1.25
N ILE A 53 2.20 0.70 0.67
CA ILE A 53 0.89 0.03 0.83
C ILE A 53 0.95 -1.37 0.20
N LEU A 54 1.44 -1.47 -1.04
CA LEU A 54 1.51 -2.73 -1.78
C LEU A 54 2.40 -3.74 -1.09
N SER A 55 3.55 -3.31 -0.58
CA SER A 55 4.47 -4.18 0.19
C SER A 55 3.80 -4.67 1.47
N SER A 56 3.21 -3.75 2.25
CA SER A 56 2.52 -4.08 3.52
C SER A 56 1.38 -5.08 3.31
N TYR A 57 0.63 -4.93 2.23
CA TYR A 57 -0.47 -5.83 1.90
C TYR A 57 0.00 -7.16 1.35
N LYS A 58 1.04 -7.17 0.51
CA LYS A 58 1.61 -8.40 -0.05
C LYS A 58 2.15 -9.30 1.06
N GLU A 59 3.01 -8.77 1.94
CA GLU A 59 3.56 -9.51 3.10
C GLU A 59 2.44 -10.13 3.95
N ARG A 60 1.36 -9.36 4.13
CA ARG A 60 0.25 -9.76 4.96
C ARG A 60 -0.64 -10.79 4.26
N VAL A 61 -0.88 -10.70 2.96
CA VAL A 61 -1.55 -11.76 2.16
C VAL A 61 -0.75 -13.06 2.23
N GLU A 62 0.57 -12.98 2.11
CA GLU A 62 1.46 -14.15 2.18
C GLU A 62 1.35 -14.86 3.53
N SER A 63 1.15 -14.12 4.64
CA SER A 63 0.92 -14.71 5.96
C SER A 63 -0.35 -15.58 6.07
N TYR A 64 -1.33 -15.39 5.15
CA TYR A 64 -2.54 -16.21 5.08
C TYR A 64 -2.48 -17.33 4.04
N SER A 65 -1.40 -17.45 3.26
CA SER A 65 -1.32 -18.38 2.12
C SER A 65 -1.37 -19.87 2.50
N GLY A 66 -1.01 -20.21 3.75
CA GLY A 66 -1.00 -21.58 4.27
C GLY A 66 -2.02 -21.85 5.39
N VAL A 67 -2.97 -20.94 5.61
CA VAL A 67 -3.98 -21.12 6.68
C VAL A 67 -4.99 -22.18 6.27
N ASN A 68 -5.17 -23.19 7.12
CA ASN A 68 -6.26 -24.15 7.01
C ASN A 68 -7.52 -23.57 7.70
N TYR A 69 -8.47 -23.09 6.90
CA TYR A 69 -9.69 -22.46 7.42
C TYR A 69 -10.70 -23.46 8.02
N ASP A 70 -10.49 -24.76 7.86
CA ASP A 70 -11.30 -25.80 8.51
C ASP A 70 -10.93 -25.98 10.01
N GLU A 71 -9.83 -25.40 10.48
CA GLU A 71 -9.43 -25.48 11.89
C GLU A 71 -10.27 -24.54 12.77
N PRO A 72 -10.79 -24.99 13.93
CA PRO A 72 -11.62 -24.16 14.81
C PRO A 72 -10.93 -22.89 15.35
N SER A 73 -9.60 -22.85 15.35
CA SER A 73 -8.79 -21.70 15.77
C SER A 73 -8.31 -20.83 14.60
N ALA A 74 -8.69 -21.16 13.37
CA ALA A 74 -8.30 -20.38 12.21
C ALA A 74 -8.87 -18.95 12.29
N PRO A 75 -8.13 -17.95 11.79
CA PRO A 75 -8.71 -16.63 11.57
C PRO A 75 -9.85 -16.72 10.56
N GLU A 76 -10.79 -15.80 10.68
CA GLU A 76 -11.91 -15.69 9.74
C GLU A 76 -11.41 -15.55 8.28
N ASP A 77 -11.96 -16.37 7.39
CA ASP A 77 -11.54 -16.48 5.98
C ASP A 77 -11.69 -15.16 5.20
N HIS A 78 -12.72 -14.40 5.53
CA HIS A 78 -13.05 -13.14 4.89
C HIS A 78 -11.94 -12.08 5.06
N ILE A 79 -11.06 -12.20 6.08
CA ILE A 79 -9.92 -11.30 6.28
C ILE A 79 -8.94 -11.42 5.11
N ALA A 80 -8.56 -12.65 4.76
CA ALA A 80 -7.62 -12.90 3.67
C ALA A 80 -8.21 -12.51 2.30
N ILE A 81 -9.51 -12.78 2.10
CA ILE A 81 -10.25 -12.36 0.90
C ILE A 81 -10.22 -10.84 0.76
N ASN A 82 -10.59 -10.12 1.82
CA ASN A 82 -10.62 -8.66 1.82
C ASN A 82 -9.24 -8.04 1.63
N LEU A 83 -8.18 -8.64 2.18
CA LEU A 83 -6.82 -8.16 2.01
C LEU A 83 -6.31 -8.34 0.57
N ARG A 84 -6.62 -9.47 -0.08
CA ARG A 84 -6.32 -9.68 -1.50
C ARG A 84 -7.06 -8.66 -2.38
N ALA A 85 -8.33 -8.39 -2.07
CA ALA A 85 -9.10 -7.36 -2.77
C ALA A 85 -8.50 -5.96 -2.58
N ALA A 86 -8.07 -5.63 -1.35
CA ALA A 86 -7.43 -4.35 -1.04
C ALA A 86 -6.08 -4.20 -1.77
N TRP A 87 -5.26 -5.26 -1.81
CA TRP A 87 -4.01 -5.28 -2.59
C TRP A 87 -4.28 -5.09 -4.08
N ALA A 88 -5.22 -5.86 -4.66
CA ALA A 88 -5.57 -5.76 -6.07
C ALA A 88 -6.05 -4.35 -6.42
N LYS A 89 -6.87 -3.73 -5.57
CA LYS A 89 -7.35 -2.36 -5.79
C LYS A 89 -6.22 -1.33 -5.69
N ALA A 90 -5.31 -1.47 -4.72
CA ALA A 90 -4.15 -0.60 -4.62
C ALA A 90 -3.24 -0.73 -5.86
N ASN A 91 -3.06 -1.95 -6.37
CA ASN A 91 -2.24 -2.23 -7.55
C ASN A 91 -2.87 -1.64 -8.82
N GLU A 92 -4.20 -1.73 -8.96
CA GLU A 92 -4.94 -1.10 -10.06
C GLU A 92 -4.67 0.41 -10.13
N TYR A 93 -4.65 1.11 -8.99
CA TYR A 93 -4.32 2.54 -8.95
C TYR A 93 -2.83 2.81 -9.13
N TYR A 94 -1.97 1.92 -8.66
CA TYR A 94 -0.53 2.07 -8.83
C TYR A 94 -0.12 2.03 -10.31
N ILE A 95 -0.70 1.10 -11.08
CA ILE A 95 -0.46 1.00 -12.53
C ILE A 95 -0.90 2.29 -13.26
N LYS A 96 -1.98 2.94 -12.81
CA LYS A 96 -2.45 4.22 -13.41
C LYS A 96 -1.48 5.39 -13.17
N LEU A 97 -0.47 5.24 -12.32
CA LEU A 97 0.58 6.27 -12.21
C LEU A 97 1.40 6.35 -13.50
N ASP A 98 1.48 5.27 -14.29
CA ASP A 98 2.18 5.25 -15.57
C ASP A 98 1.45 6.07 -16.66
N ASP A 99 0.16 6.39 -16.46
CA ASP A 99 -0.62 7.25 -17.37
C ASP A 99 -0.08 8.69 -17.41
N SER A 100 0.76 9.08 -16.44
CA SER A 100 1.42 10.39 -16.43
C SER A 100 2.86 10.30 -15.93
N PRO A 101 3.86 10.71 -16.73
CA PRO A 101 5.26 10.75 -16.28
C PRO A 101 5.49 11.75 -15.14
N ALA A 102 4.51 12.61 -14.80
CA ALA A 102 4.61 13.58 -13.72
C ALA A 102 4.89 12.94 -12.35
N TYR A 103 4.37 11.75 -12.07
CA TYR A 103 4.64 11.06 -10.80
C TYR A 103 6.11 10.65 -10.69
N TYR A 104 6.62 9.96 -11.71
CA TYR A 104 8.03 9.56 -11.77
C TYR A 104 8.95 10.78 -11.78
N ALA A 105 8.65 11.79 -12.61
CA ALA A 105 9.41 13.03 -12.67
C ALA A 105 9.48 13.73 -11.30
N ALA A 106 8.34 13.88 -10.62
CA ALA A 106 8.30 14.50 -9.31
C ALA A 106 9.12 13.73 -8.27
N THR A 107 9.03 12.39 -8.26
CA THR A 107 9.82 11.55 -7.35
C THR A 107 11.31 11.65 -7.64
N SER A 108 11.72 11.52 -8.91
CA SER A 108 13.15 11.54 -9.31
C SER A 108 13.80 12.92 -9.17
N LEU A 109 13.05 14.01 -9.33
CA LEU A 109 13.55 15.38 -9.15
C LEU A 109 13.57 15.82 -7.68
N HIS A 110 12.88 15.10 -6.78
CA HIS A 110 12.86 15.45 -5.37
C HIS A 110 14.20 15.07 -4.70
N PRO A 111 14.93 16.02 -4.05
CA PRO A 111 16.27 15.76 -3.54
C PRO A 111 16.38 14.57 -2.57
N ALA A 112 15.34 14.32 -1.77
CA ALA A 112 15.30 13.19 -0.85
C ALA A 112 14.92 11.85 -1.51
N TYR A 113 14.32 11.88 -2.71
CA TYR A 113 13.80 10.69 -3.41
C TYR A 113 14.47 10.45 -4.76
N LYS A 114 15.52 11.19 -5.10
CA LYS A 114 16.22 11.10 -6.39
C LYS A 114 16.65 9.69 -6.81
N HIS A 115 16.89 8.79 -5.86
CA HIS A 115 17.27 7.39 -6.10
C HIS A 115 16.18 6.40 -5.65
N TYR A 116 14.96 6.89 -5.36
CA TYR A 116 13.90 6.04 -4.82
C TYR A 116 13.47 5.00 -5.84
N CYS A 117 13.09 5.43 -7.05
CA CYS A 117 12.67 4.54 -8.13
C CYS A 117 13.79 3.57 -8.52
N ASP A 118 15.03 4.07 -8.65
CA ASP A 118 16.22 3.23 -8.90
C ASP A 118 16.33 2.09 -7.90
N ASN A 119 16.03 2.34 -6.62
CA ASN A 119 16.11 1.37 -5.54
C ASN A 119 14.88 0.48 -5.41
N ALA A 120 13.67 1.02 -5.60
CA ALA A 120 12.41 0.29 -5.50
C ALA A 120 12.22 -0.68 -6.68
N TRP A 121 12.74 -0.31 -7.85
CA TRP A 121 12.58 -1.06 -9.10
C TRP A 121 13.86 -1.72 -9.58
N ARG A 122 14.82 -1.99 -8.68
CA ARG A 122 16.11 -2.64 -9.02
C ARG A 122 15.94 -3.94 -9.80
N ASP A 123 14.92 -4.72 -9.47
CA ASP A 123 14.64 -6.01 -10.10
C ASP A 123 13.72 -5.88 -11.33
N LYS A 124 13.41 -4.65 -11.77
CA LYS A 124 12.50 -4.33 -12.88
C LYS A 124 13.12 -3.27 -13.80
N PRO A 125 14.25 -3.57 -14.46
CA PRO A 125 14.95 -2.62 -15.31
C PRO A 125 14.08 -2.07 -16.45
N GLU A 126 13.11 -2.85 -16.92
CA GLU A 126 12.14 -2.44 -17.94
C GLU A 126 11.19 -1.33 -17.46
N TRP A 127 10.82 -1.31 -16.18
CA TRP A 127 10.02 -0.23 -15.59
C TRP A 127 10.81 1.08 -15.54
N LEU A 128 12.08 1.00 -15.11
CA LEU A 128 12.98 2.15 -15.08
C LEU A 128 13.20 2.73 -16.47
N ALA A 129 13.46 1.86 -17.46
CA ALA A 129 13.66 2.29 -18.84
C ALA A 129 12.42 3.00 -19.42
N ALA A 130 11.22 2.44 -19.21
CA ALA A 130 9.98 3.03 -19.67
C ALA A 130 9.70 4.39 -19.00
N ALA A 131 9.82 4.45 -17.67
CA ALA A 131 9.59 5.67 -16.90
C ALA A 131 10.59 6.78 -17.27
N GLN A 132 11.87 6.43 -17.46
CA GLN A 132 12.89 7.38 -17.90
C GLN A 132 12.62 7.89 -19.32
N SER A 133 12.22 7.01 -20.25
CA SER A 133 11.86 7.42 -21.61
C SER A 133 10.67 8.38 -21.61
N ALA A 134 9.63 8.11 -20.82
CA ALA A 134 8.46 8.97 -20.69
C ALA A 134 8.84 10.32 -20.05
N PHE A 135 9.74 10.32 -19.07
CA PHE A 135 10.26 11.54 -18.44
C PHE A 135 11.06 12.43 -19.41
N GLN A 136 11.88 11.85 -20.30
CA GLN A 136 12.63 12.62 -21.30
C GLN A 136 11.74 13.21 -22.41
N ALA A 137 10.52 12.71 -22.55
CA ALA A 137 9.56 13.17 -23.55
C ALA A 137 8.59 14.26 -23.03
N LEU A 138 8.68 14.64 -21.74
CA LEU A 138 7.93 15.74 -21.13
C LEU A 138 8.42 17.12 -21.60
#